data_AF-A0A800AKF6-F1
#
_entry.id   AF-A0A800AKF6-F1
#
_cell.length_a   1.000
_cell.length_b   1.000
_cell.length_c   1.000
_cell.angle_alpha   90.00
_cell.angle_beta   90.00
_cell.angle_gamma   90.00
#
_symmetry.space_group_name_H-M   'P 1'
#
loop_
_entity.id
_entity.type
_entity.pdbx_description
1 polymer ?
#
loop_
_entity_poly.entity_id
_entity_poly.type
_entity_poly.pdbx_seq_one_letter_code
_entity_poly.pdbx_strand_id
1 'polypeptide(L)'
;MLQVHRQDKEKYSHRDFSFSERTDLYVKKVEIAGSLRTALFAPAPSRFTFSVRIPEKPFLSFSYALIPDAWEIDNSATTFKIWLVKDRIPPLEKGGRGDLLFSDSIDPRNDETARRWFDGELDLSSYEGEHVELVFETVPSSEEQTAISVGLSVWGNPTLYSGARKPEKPNVLLISIDTLRADHLSCYGYHRRTSPNIDKLAQEGILFKNTFSQCSWTIPSHGSIFTSKLPHRHGGTIDTAPGGTWHPLPFSNLTLAEILRENGYITAAFTSAGYMITRNGLHQGFDLYYNDSGPGWDPALSTERLVEKTSNWLKRNHYTPFFLFFHIFEVHTPYMRQYFTAGLERGRLSDTVEHYRDSNYLKEATDAEKKYTIALYDGDIYYADRYIGMLLETLSQLGLSDNTIIVLTSDHGEEFWEHYPQRAANHGHSGYDELLHVPLIFVFPEMKDKGKIIENQVRLLDIFPTILSALSIKYDKKGIDGKSLLPMINGGSKKEDLVVYSEDLHCGPERKAIRTKGYKRGI
;
A
#
# COMPACT_ATOMS: atom_id res chain seq x y z
N MET A 1 -5.61 -7.91 -19.37
CA MET A 1 -5.74 -6.69 -18.55
C MET A 1 -7.10 -6.59 -17.92
N LEU A 2 -8.19 -6.86 -18.65
CA LEU A 2 -9.43 -7.23 -17.95
C LEU A 2 -9.12 -8.44 -17.06
N GLN A 3 -9.06 -8.21 -15.75
CA GLN A 3 -8.87 -9.29 -14.79
C GLN A 3 -10.22 -10.00 -14.65
N VAL A 4 -10.26 -11.28 -15.00
CA VAL A 4 -11.42 -12.15 -14.82
C VAL A 4 -11.10 -13.12 -13.69
N HIS A 5 -11.71 -12.91 -12.51
CA HIS A 5 -11.48 -13.79 -11.36
C HIS A 5 -12.43 -15.01 -11.39
N ARG A 6 -11.99 -16.15 -11.95
CA ARG A 6 -12.53 -17.49 -11.61
C ARG A 6 -11.50 -18.61 -11.88
N GLN A 7 -11.65 -19.71 -11.15
CA GLN A 7 -10.78 -20.90 -11.02
C GLN A 7 -10.47 -21.73 -12.28
N ASP A 8 -11.03 -21.40 -13.44
CA ASP A 8 -10.93 -22.24 -14.65
C ASP A 8 -9.71 -21.91 -15.53
N LYS A 9 -8.53 -21.61 -14.97
CA LYS A 9 -7.30 -21.42 -15.79
C LYS A 9 -7.00 -22.65 -16.66
N GLU A 10 -7.50 -23.84 -16.32
CA GLU A 10 -7.34 -25.07 -17.11
C GLU A 10 -8.29 -25.19 -18.32
N LYS A 11 -9.27 -24.30 -18.49
CA LYS A 11 -10.17 -24.28 -19.67
C LYS A 11 -9.91 -23.15 -20.67
N TYR A 12 -9.00 -22.23 -20.37
CA TYR A 12 -8.67 -21.12 -21.26
C TYR A 12 -7.30 -21.35 -21.87
N SER A 13 -7.28 -21.89 -23.09
CA SER A 13 -6.04 -21.97 -23.86
C SER A 13 -5.67 -20.56 -24.33
N HIS A 14 -4.37 -20.26 -24.45
CA HIS A 14 -3.82 -19.02 -25.03
C HIS A 14 -4.30 -18.71 -26.48
N ARG A 15 -5.26 -19.45 -27.04
CA ARG A 15 -5.80 -19.31 -28.40
C ARG A 15 -7.20 -18.68 -28.50
N ASP A 16 -7.85 -18.33 -27.38
CA ASP A 16 -9.19 -17.69 -27.42
C ASP A 16 -9.15 -16.15 -27.45
N PHE A 17 -7.99 -15.56 -27.72
CA PHE A 17 -7.85 -14.13 -27.93
C PHE A 17 -7.42 -13.84 -29.37
N SER A 18 -8.30 -13.26 -30.19
CA SER A 18 -7.87 -12.64 -31.45
C SER A 18 -7.32 -11.25 -31.14
N PHE A 19 -6.03 -11.19 -30.81
CA PHE A 19 -5.32 -9.92 -30.65
C PHE A 19 -4.74 -9.50 -32.00
N SER A 20 -5.30 -8.47 -32.63
CA SER A 20 -4.55 -7.69 -33.61
C SER A 20 -3.55 -6.81 -32.84
N GLU A 21 -2.37 -7.38 -32.59
CA GLU A 21 -1.10 -6.71 -32.28
C GLU A 21 -1.01 -5.86 -30.97
N ARG A 22 -0.35 -6.44 -29.96
CA ARG A 22 0.41 -5.78 -28.86
C ARG A 22 -0.33 -4.80 -27.94
N THR A 23 -1.24 -5.33 -27.10
CA THR A 23 -1.83 -4.58 -25.97
C THR A 23 -0.83 -4.11 -24.91
N ASP A 24 0.35 -4.74 -24.81
CA ASP A 24 1.45 -4.38 -23.91
C ASP A 24 1.99 -2.96 -24.17
N LEU A 25 1.87 -2.46 -25.40
CA LEU A 25 2.29 -1.10 -25.76
C LEU A 25 1.40 0.01 -25.18
N TYR A 26 0.16 -0.35 -24.78
CA TYR A 26 -0.85 0.60 -24.31
C TYR A 26 -1.05 0.57 -22.80
N VAL A 27 -0.40 -0.34 -22.07
CA VAL A 27 -0.48 -0.43 -20.61
C VAL A 27 0.56 0.49 -20.00
N LYS A 28 0.12 1.49 -19.24
CA LYS A 28 1.02 2.40 -18.53
C LYS A 28 0.59 2.60 -17.09
N LYS A 29 1.56 2.96 -16.25
CA LYS A 29 1.30 3.57 -14.95
C LYS A 29 1.06 5.05 -15.16
N VAL A 30 -0.10 5.53 -14.71
CA VAL A 30 -0.52 6.93 -14.89
C VAL A 30 -0.89 7.50 -13.54
N GLU A 31 -0.23 8.60 -13.16
CA GLU A 31 -0.45 9.30 -11.89
C GLU A 31 -1.33 10.52 -12.13
N ILE A 32 -2.45 10.60 -11.41
CA ILE A 32 -3.37 11.74 -11.45
C ILE A 32 -3.81 12.02 -10.02
N ALA A 33 -3.60 13.26 -9.55
CA ALA A 33 -3.95 13.71 -8.20
C ALA A 33 -3.47 12.75 -7.08
N GLY A 34 -2.19 12.37 -7.10
CA GLY A 34 -1.56 11.48 -6.12
C GLY A 34 -2.00 10.00 -6.21
N SER A 35 -2.84 9.65 -7.19
CA SER A 35 -3.29 8.28 -7.43
C SER A 35 -2.63 7.72 -8.70
N LEU A 36 -1.62 6.87 -8.53
CA LEU A 36 -1.00 6.09 -9.61
C LEU A 36 -1.82 4.82 -9.88
N ARG A 37 -2.26 4.60 -11.11
CA ARG A 37 -3.03 3.40 -11.50
C ARG A 37 -2.45 2.72 -12.74
N THR A 38 -2.63 1.40 -12.83
CA THR A 38 -2.47 0.69 -14.12
C THR A 38 -3.60 1.13 -15.06
N ALA A 39 -3.25 1.62 -16.24
CA ALA A 39 -4.22 2.14 -17.18
C ALA A 39 -3.96 1.71 -18.63
N LEU A 40 -5.04 1.58 -19.40
CA LEU A 40 -5.05 1.55 -20.85
C LEU A 40 -4.96 2.98 -21.35
N PHE A 41 -3.91 3.27 -22.10
CA PHE A 41 -3.77 4.52 -22.82
C PHE A 41 -4.72 4.53 -24.01
N ALA A 42 -5.70 5.43 -23.98
CA ALA A 42 -6.90 5.39 -24.81
C ALA A 42 -7.20 6.74 -25.48
N PRO A 43 -6.31 7.27 -26.37
CA PRO A 43 -6.56 8.48 -27.16
C PRO A 43 -7.95 8.48 -27.79
N ALA A 44 -8.57 9.65 -27.93
CA ALA A 44 -9.77 9.76 -28.74
C ALA A 44 -9.41 9.92 -30.25
N PRO A 45 -10.01 9.16 -31.18
CA PRO A 45 -10.85 7.98 -30.95
C PRO A 45 -10.01 6.72 -30.67
N SER A 46 -10.46 5.87 -29.75
CA SER A 46 -9.88 4.54 -29.54
C SER A 46 -10.93 3.54 -29.07
N ARG A 47 -10.59 2.26 -29.23
CA ARG A 47 -11.44 1.14 -28.84
C ARG A 47 -10.61 -0.02 -28.32
N PHE A 48 -11.05 -0.59 -27.19
CA PHE A 48 -10.53 -1.83 -26.64
C PHE A 48 -11.68 -2.83 -26.48
N THR A 49 -11.52 -4.02 -27.06
CA THR A 49 -12.52 -5.08 -26.99
C THR A 49 -12.01 -6.23 -26.15
N PHE A 50 -12.81 -6.67 -25.19
CA PHE A 50 -12.51 -7.81 -24.33
C PHE A 50 -13.59 -8.87 -24.47
N SER A 51 -13.24 -10.04 -25.02
CA SER A 51 -14.15 -11.19 -25.04
C SER A 51 -14.10 -11.90 -23.69
N VAL A 52 -15.26 -12.02 -23.03
CA VAL A 52 -15.39 -12.61 -21.70
C VAL A 52 -16.65 -13.42 -21.55
N ARG A 53 -16.60 -14.38 -20.63
CA ARG A 53 -17.81 -14.99 -20.09
C ARG A 53 -18.20 -14.26 -18.82
N ILE A 54 -19.44 -13.78 -18.75
CA ILE A 54 -19.95 -13.05 -17.60
C ILE A 54 -20.14 -14.04 -16.43
N PRO A 55 -19.51 -13.80 -15.26
CA PRO A 55 -19.64 -14.68 -14.11
C PRO A 55 -21.00 -14.52 -13.41
N GLU A 56 -21.25 -15.31 -12.37
CA GLU A 56 -22.44 -15.17 -11.52
C GLU A 56 -22.39 -13.89 -10.69
N LYS A 57 -23.51 -13.20 -10.49
CA LYS A 57 -23.60 -11.87 -9.84
C LYS A 57 -22.47 -10.91 -10.27
N PRO A 58 -22.33 -10.66 -11.57
CA PRO A 58 -21.18 -9.98 -12.15
C PRO A 58 -21.19 -8.47 -11.91
N PHE A 59 -20.03 -7.93 -11.57
CA PHE A 59 -19.78 -6.49 -11.56
C PHE A 59 -18.52 -6.16 -12.35
N LEU A 60 -18.58 -5.08 -13.12
CA LEU A 60 -17.45 -4.50 -13.83
C LEU A 60 -17.05 -3.19 -13.16
N SER A 61 -15.92 -3.17 -12.48
CA SER A 61 -15.30 -1.96 -11.95
C SER A 61 -14.29 -1.42 -12.96
N PHE A 62 -14.25 -0.11 -13.14
CA PHE A 62 -13.29 0.57 -14.01
C PHE A 62 -13.08 2.00 -13.54
N SER A 63 -12.06 2.63 -14.09
CA SER A 63 -11.82 4.06 -13.91
C SER A 63 -11.56 4.71 -15.24
N TYR A 64 -11.71 6.03 -15.30
CA TYR A 64 -11.39 6.81 -16.49
C TYR A 64 -10.93 8.20 -16.08
N ALA A 65 -10.08 8.81 -16.91
CA ALA A 65 -9.56 10.13 -16.65
C ALA A 65 -8.97 10.78 -17.92
N LEU A 66 -8.78 12.09 -17.84
CA LEU A 66 -7.87 12.84 -18.71
C LEU A 66 -6.57 13.11 -17.95
N ILE A 67 -5.43 12.84 -18.59
CA ILE A 67 -4.10 13.12 -18.02
C ILE A 67 -3.96 14.65 -17.83
N PRO A 68 -3.55 15.17 -16.67
CA PRO A 68 -3.55 16.62 -16.41
C PRO A 68 -2.77 17.47 -17.42
N ASP A 69 -1.59 17.02 -17.83
CA ASP A 69 -0.76 17.73 -18.84
C ASP A 69 -1.47 17.87 -20.19
N ALA A 70 -2.52 17.08 -20.44
CA ALA A 70 -3.39 17.19 -21.60
C ALA A 70 -4.13 18.51 -21.67
N TRP A 71 -4.53 19.05 -20.52
CA TRP A 71 -5.50 20.14 -20.46
C TRP A 71 -4.92 21.42 -21.05
N GLU A 72 -3.60 21.56 -20.99
CA GLU A 72 -2.84 22.69 -21.53
C GLU A 72 -2.52 22.53 -23.03
N ILE A 73 -2.62 21.31 -23.57
CA ILE A 73 -2.27 20.97 -24.96
C ILE A 73 -3.54 20.83 -25.83
N ASP A 74 -4.54 20.12 -25.31
CA ASP A 74 -5.81 19.80 -25.95
C ASP A 74 -6.90 19.76 -24.87
N ASN A 75 -7.74 20.80 -24.86
CA ASN A 75 -8.86 20.93 -23.93
C ASN A 75 -10.17 20.39 -24.52
N SER A 76 -10.10 19.50 -25.51
CA SER A 76 -11.29 18.87 -26.08
C SER A 76 -12.01 18.00 -25.06
N ALA A 77 -13.34 18.12 -25.06
CA ALA A 77 -14.16 17.22 -24.28
C ALA A 77 -14.06 15.79 -24.85
N THR A 78 -13.87 14.82 -23.97
CA THR A 78 -13.75 13.40 -24.34
C THR A 78 -14.91 12.63 -23.72
N THR A 79 -15.53 11.75 -24.50
CA THR A 79 -16.59 10.86 -24.02
C THR A 79 -16.07 9.43 -23.94
N PHE A 80 -16.31 8.81 -22.79
CA PHE A 80 -15.95 7.44 -22.42
C PHE A 80 -17.21 6.57 -22.46
N LYS A 81 -17.18 5.47 -23.21
CA LYS A 81 -18.32 4.56 -23.39
C LYS A 81 -17.92 3.12 -23.12
N ILE A 82 -18.83 2.36 -22.52
CA ILE A 82 -18.72 0.90 -22.42
C ILE A 82 -19.95 0.29 -23.08
N TRP A 83 -19.71 -0.58 -24.05
CA TRP A 83 -20.74 -1.35 -24.73
C TRP A 83 -20.60 -2.83 -24.41
N LEU A 84 -21.71 -3.54 -24.48
CA LEU A 84 -21.75 -5.01 -24.46
C LEU A 84 -22.33 -5.54 -25.77
N VAL A 85 -21.66 -6.53 -26.36
CA VAL A 85 -22.00 -7.11 -27.66
C VAL A 85 -22.09 -8.64 -27.54
N LYS A 86 -23.18 -9.24 -28.04
CA LYS A 86 -23.41 -10.70 -27.94
C LYS A 86 -22.93 -11.51 -29.16
N ASP A 87 -22.90 -10.90 -30.36
CA ASP A 87 -22.77 -11.64 -31.63
C ASP A 87 -21.45 -11.40 -32.40
N ARG A 88 -20.37 -10.94 -31.74
CA ARG A 88 -19.05 -10.63 -32.35
C ARG A 88 -19.07 -9.65 -33.54
N ILE A 89 -20.19 -8.96 -33.75
CA ILE A 89 -20.29 -7.84 -34.67
C ILE A 89 -20.30 -6.59 -33.80
N PRO A 90 -19.19 -5.82 -33.74
CA PRO A 90 -19.16 -4.57 -33.00
C PRO A 90 -20.34 -3.70 -33.44
N PRO A 91 -20.97 -2.91 -32.54
CA PRO A 91 -22.24 -2.24 -32.83
C PRO A 91 -22.14 -1.28 -34.02
N LEU A 92 -20.91 -0.90 -34.37
CA LEU A 92 -20.61 0.27 -35.18
C LEU A 92 -20.08 -0.02 -36.59
N GLU A 93 -19.64 -1.24 -36.92
CA GLU A 93 -19.12 -1.49 -38.27
C GLU A 93 -20.21 -1.83 -39.30
N LYS A 94 -21.34 -2.42 -38.90
CA LYS A 94 -22.46 -2.80 -39.81
C LYS A 94 -23.85 -2.87 -39.16
N GLY A 95 -24.21 -1.92 -38.29
CA GLY A 95 -25.54 -1.90 -37.65
C GLY A 95 -25.77 -3.01 -36.62
N GLY A 96 -24.71 -3.40 -35.90
CA GLY A 96 -24.78 -4.38 -34.83
C GLY A 96 -25.60 -3.85 -33.64
N ARG A 97 -26.34 -4.74 -32.98
CA ARG A 97 -27.04 -4.43 -31.71
C ARG A 97 -26.04 -4.65 -30.56
N GLY A 98 -25.62 -3.56 -29.90
CA GLY A 98 -24.91 -3.62 -28.63
C GLY A 98 -25.59 -2.74 -27.60
N ASP A 99 -25.58 -3.19 -26.35
CA ASP A 99 -26.19 -2.47 -25.24
C ASP A 99 -25.17 -1.45 -24.71
N LEU A 100 -25.51 -0.15 -24.73
CA LEU A 100 -24.71 0.90 -24.10
C LEU A 100 -24.86 0.77 -22.60
N LEU A 101 -23.81 0.34 -21.91
CA LEU A 101 -23.82 0.14 -20.47
C LEU A 101 -23.41 1.38 -19.70
N PHE A 102 -22.49 2.18 -20.26
CA PHE A 102 -21.97 3.38 -19.63
C PHE A 102 -21.61 4.43 -20.67
N SER A 103 -21.88 5.69 -20.36
CA SER A 103 -21.41 6.85 -21.11
C SER A 103 -21.21 8.02 -20.15
N ASP A 104 -20.02 8.61 -20.16
CA ASP A 104 -19.74 9.84 -19.44
C ASP A 104 -18.75 10.71 -20.22
N SER A 105 -18.80 12.02 -20.01
CA SER A 105 -17.99 12.99 -20.74
C SER A 105 -17.22 13.88 -19.77
N ILE A 106 -15.92 14.00 -20.01
CA ILE A 106 -15.05 14.93 -19.28
C ILE A 106 -14.75 16.11 -20.20
N ASP A 107 -15.16 17.32 -19.78
CA ASP A 107 -14.80 18.57 -20.46
C ASP A 107 -13.82 19.39 -19.58
N PRO A 108 -12.52 19.41 -19.93
CA PRO A 108 -11.50 20.06 -19.13
C PRO A 108 -11.61 21.60 -19.12
N ARG A 109 -12.39 22.21 -20.03
CA ARG A 109 -12.49 23.68 -20.15
C ARG A 109 -13.30 24.33 -19.03
N ASN A 110 -14.18 23.57 -18.39
CA ASN A 110 -15.23 24.12 -17.55
C ASN A 110 -15.16 23.66 -16.08
N ASP A 111 -14.25 22.74 -15.73
CA ASP A 111 -14.22 22.13 -14.41
C ASP A 111 -12.81 21.68 -14.00
N GLU A 112 -12.09 22.51 -13.23
CA GLU A 112 -10.78 22.13 -12.67
C GLU A 112 -10.85 20.92 -11.73
N THR A 113 -12.03 20.61 -11.15
CA THR A 113 -12.21 19.47 -10.26
C THR A 113 -12.23 18.13 -11.01
N ALA A 114 -12.31 18.15 -12.34
CA ALA A 114 -12.19 16.97 -13.18
C ALA A 114 -10.74 16.50 -13.41
N ARG A 115 -9.73 17.18 -12.82
CA ARG A 115 -8.32 16.72 -12.77
C ARG A 115 -8.11 15.57 -11.78
N ARG A 116 -8.87 14.50 -11.93
CA ARG A 116 -8.86 13.32 -11.04
C ARG A 116 -9.25 12.05 -11.79
N TRP A 117 -9.05 10.90 -11.13
CA TRP A 117 -9.70 9.67 -11.56
C TRP A 117 -11.20 9.72 -11.26
N PHE A 118 -11.99 9.27 -12.23
CA PHE A 118 -13.39 8.92 -12.06
C PHE A 118 -13.49 7.40 -11.98
N ASP A 119 -14.37 6.90 -11.12
CA ASP A 119 -14.58 5.48 -10.89
C ASP A 119 -16.01 5.12 -11.28
N GLY A 120 -16.17 4.04 -12.03
CA GLY A 120 -17.44 3.49 -12.43
C GLY A 120 -17.56 2.03 -12.03
N GLU A 121 -18.79 1.62 -11.77
CA GLU A 121 -19.15 0.22 -11.52
C GLU A 121 -20.44 -0.09 -12.27
N LEU A 122 -20.48 -1.25 -12.93
CA LEU A 122 -21.64 -1.72 -13.68
C LEU A 122 -22.05 -3.09 -13.18
N ASP A 123 -23.31 -3.24 -12.81
CA ASP A 123 -23.96 -4.53 -12.58
C ASP A 123 -24.28 -5.17 -13.95
N LEU A 124 -23.71 -6.34 -14.22
CA LEU A 124 -23.93 -7.08 -15.46
C LEU A 124 -24.86 -8.28 -15.28
N SER A 125 -25.63 -8.35 -14.19
CA SER A 125 -26.43 -9.54 -13.81
C SER A 125 -27.41 -9.99 -14.88
N SER A 126 -27.91 -9.07 -15.71
CA SER A 126 -28.75 -9.39 -16.87
C SER A 126 -28.07 -10.24 -17.95
N TYR A 127 -26.75 -10.36 -17.90
CA TYR A 127 -25.91 -11.08 -18.88
C TYR A 127 -25.20 -12.28 -18.25
N GLU A 128 -25.57 -12.68 -17.03
CA GLU A 128 -24.95 -13.77 -16.28
C GLU A 128 -24.83 -15.06 -17.12
N GLY A 129 -23.63 -15.64 -17.15
CA GLY A 129 -23.32 -16.89 -17.85
C GLY A 129 -23.14 -16.74 -19.37
N GLU A 130 -23.50 -15.60 -19.95
CA GLU A 130 -23.35 -15.31 -21.37
C GLU A 130 -21.89 -15.06 -21.76
N HIS A 131 -21.54 -15.37 -23.02
CA HIS A 131 -20.30 -14.94 -23.63
C HIS A 131 -20.55 -13.64 -24.40
N VAL A 132 -19.81 -12.58 -24.05
CA VAL A 132 -20.01 -11.24 -24.61
C VAL A 132 -18.67 -10.61 -24.94
N GLU A 133 -18.70 -9.54 -25.72
CA GLU A 133 -17.59 -8.62 -25.88
C GLU A 133 -17.90 -7.32 -25.15
N LEU A 134 -17.04 -6.96 -24.19
CA LEU A 134 -17.04 -5.65 -23.55
C LEU A 134 -16.17 -4.72 -24.37
N VAL A 135 -16.76 -3.66 -24.91
CA VAL A 135 -16.09 -2.69 -25.78
C VAL A 135 -15.97 -1.36 -25.03
N PHE A 136 -14.74 -1.02 -24.66
CA PHE A 136 -14.37 0.27 -24.09
C PHE A 136 -14.01 1.20 -25.24
N GLU A 137 -14.79 2.27 -25.41
CA GLU A 137 -14.66 3.20 -26.51
C GLU A 137 -14.43 4.61 -25.97
N THR A 138 -13.42 5.29 -26.50
CA THR A 138 -13.13 6.69 -26.22
C THR A 138 -13.36 7.49 -27.49
N VAL A 139 -14.19 8.52 -27.45
CA VAL A 139 -14.51 9.35 -28.63
C VAL A 139 -14.40 10.85 -28.32
N PRO A 140 -14.01 11.68 -29.31
CA PRO A 140 -14.06 13.12 -29.16
C PRO A 140 -15.53 13.58 -29.11
N SER A 141 -15.82 14.58 -28.29
CA SER A 141 -17.19 15.09 -28.13
C SER A 141 -17.64 16.06 -29.24
N SER A 142 -16.76 16.48 -30.17
CA SER A 142 -17.14 17.27 -31.35
C SER A 142 -16.66 16.62 -32.66
N GLU A 143 -17.52 16.64 -33.69
CA GLU A 143 -17.27 16.05 -35.02
C GLU A 143 -16.25 16.81 -35.87
N GLU A 144 -15.90 18.05 -35.51
CA GLU A 144 -15.02 18.93 -36.32
C GLU A 144 -13.51 18.67 -36.17
N GLN A 145 -13.09 17.78 -35.27
CA GLN A 145 -11.66 17.61 -34.96
C GLN A 145 -11.00 16.54 -35.83
N THR A 146 -10.33 16.99 -36.89
CA THR A 146 -9.54 16.19 -37.85
C THR A 146 -8.07 16.01 -37.45
N ALA A 147 -7.64 16.56 -36.31
CA ALA A 147 -6.31 16.38 -35.76
C ALA A 147 -6.36 15.33 -34.63
N ILE A 148 -5.46 14.35 -34.67
CA ILE A 148 -5.28 13.32 -33.66
C ILE A 148 -5.22 13.99 -32.27
N SER A 149 -6.24 13.77 -31.43
CA SER A 149 -6.12 14.07 -30.00
C SER A 149 -4.97 13.22 -29.47
N VAL A 150 -3.90 13.87 -29.06
CA VAL A 150 -2.61 13.22 -28.83
C VAL A 150 -2.65 12.45 -27.51
N GLY A 151 -3.38 11.34 -27.42
CA GLY A 151 -3.17 10.32 -26.38
C GLY A 151 -3.27 10.82 -24.95
N LEU A 152 -4.42 11.30 -24.51
CA LEU A 152 -4.50 11.89 -23.17
C LEU A 152 -5.64 11.36 -22.31
N SER A 153 -6.49 10.51 -22.87
CA SER A 153 -7.54 9.79 -22.17
C SER A 153 -7.06 8.40 -21.77
N VAL A 154 -7.51 7.92 -20.62
CA VAL A 154 -7.08 6.63 -20.07
C VAL A 154 -8.25 5.88 -19.43
N TRP A 155 -8.25 4.55 -19.56
CA TRP A 155 -9.12 3.66 -18.77
C TRP A 155 -8.28 2.97 -17.68
N GLY A 156 -8.61 3.21 -16.42
CA GLY A 156 -7.93 2.62 -15.27
C GLY A 156 -8.49 1.24 -14.91
N ASN A 157 -7.59 0.25 -14.85
CA ASN A 157 -7.77 -1.10 -14.32
C ASN A 157 -9.19 -1.72 -14.42
N PRO A 158 -9.75 -1.89 -15.64
CA PRO A 158 -11.05 -2.53 -15.79
C PRO A 158 -10.99 -3.97 -15.26
N THR A 159 -11.89 -4.30 -14.33
CA THR A 159 -11.90 -5.56 -13.58
C THR A 159 -13.31 -6.14 -13.55
N LEU A 160 -13.46 -7.36 -14.04
CA LEU A 160 -14.73 -8.10 -14.03
C LEU A 160 -14.67 -9.14 -12.90
N TYR A 161 -15.58 -9.02 -11.94
CA TYR A 161 -15.60 -9.87 -10.75
C TYR A 161 -17.01 -10.41 -10.46
N SER A 162 -17.08 -11.41 -9.58
CA SER A 162 -18.32 -12.06 -9.14
C SER A 162 -18.64 -11.64 -7.70
N GLY A 163 -19.78 -11.04 -7.46
CA GLY A 163 -20.28 -10.66 -6.13
C GLY A 163 -20.88 -11.82 -5.32
N ALA A 164 -20.85 -13.06 -5.84
CA ALA A 164 -21.67 -14.15 -5.32
C ALA A 164 -21.11 -14.90 -4.10
N ARG A 165 -19.83 -14.74 -3.74
CA ARG A 165 -19.21 -15.46 -2.62
C ARG A 165 -18.18 -14.59 -1.89
N LYS A 166 -18.00 -14.84 -0.59
CA LYS A 166 -16.75 -14.46 0.08
C LYS A 166 -15.61 -15.03 -0.77
N PRO A 167 -14.54 -14.26 -1.07
CA PRO A 167 -13.48 -14.78 -1.90
C PRO A 167 -12.92 -16.07 -1.30
N GLU A 168 -12.79 -17.14 -2.09
CA GLU A 168 -12.28 -18.43 -1.59
C GLU A 168 -10.85 -18.32 -1.04
N LYS A 169 -10.12 -17.29 -1.48
CA LYS A 169 -8.80 -16.95 -0.97
C LYS A 169 -8.94 -15.85 0.10
N PRO A 170 -8.20 -15.94 1.21
CA PRO A 170 -8.12 -14.84 2.15
C PRO A 170 -7.61 -13.56 1.50
N ASN A 171 -8.16 -12.42 1.89
CA ASN A 171 -7.56 -11.12 1.62
C ASN A 171 -6.28 -10.95 2.44
N VAL A 172 -5.47 -9.95 2.10
CA VAL A 172 -4.27 -9.56 2.86
C VAL A 172 -4.32 -8.06 3.10
N LEU A 173 -4.28 -7.66 4.36
CA LEU A 173 -4.12 -6.28 4.81
C LEU A 173 -2.79 -6.16 5.55
N LEU A 174 -1.84 -5.42 4.99
CA LEU A 174 -0.56 -5.08 5.63
C LEU A 174 -0.60 -3.61 6.07
N ILE A 175 -0.68 -3.39 7.38
CA ILE A 175 -0.66 -2.10 8.04
C ILE A 175 0.78 -1.81 8.48
N SER A 176 1.32 -0.67 8.04
CA SER A 176 2.63 -0.15 8.44
C SER A 176 2.46 1.24 9.07
N ILE A 177 3.09 1.48 10.20
CA ILE A 177 3.05 2.77 10.91
C ILE A 177 4.48 3.29 10.97
N ASP A 178 4.75 4.42 10.31
CA ASP A 178 6.09 5.00 10.19
C ASP A 178 6.67 5.36 11.58
N THR A 179 7.92 4.99 11.85
CA THR A 179 8.67 5.26 13.10
C THR A 179 8.09 4.67 14.40
N LEU A 180 7.09 3.79 14.34
CA LEU A 180 6.46 3.24 15.53
C LEU A 180 7.35 2.24 16.28
N ARG A 181 7.73 2.61 17.50
CA ARG A 181 8.46 1.76 18.43
C ARG A 181 7.55 0.74 19.10
N ALA A 182 8.03 -0.50 19.24
CA ALA A 182 7.31 -1.54 19.96
C ALA A 182 7.10 -1.19 21.44
N ASP A 183 8.12 -0.63 22.09
CA ASP A 183 8.13 -0.33 23.52
C ASP A 183 7.25 0.87 23.93
N HIS A 184 6.60 1.54 22.97
CA HIS A 184 5.59 2.58 23.19
C HIS A 184 4.15 2.09 23.04
N LEU A 185 3.92 0.80 22.83
CA LEU A 185 2.58 0.20 22.74
C LEU A 185 2.18 -0.47 24.07
N SER A 186 0.92 -0.31 24.50
CA SER A 186 0.44 -0.91 25.75
C SER A 186 0.44 -2.44 25.69
N CYS A 187 0.17 -3.07 24.55
CA CYS A 187 0.30 -4.52 24.37
C CYS A 187 1.73 -5.06 24.44
N TYR A 188 2.75 -4.19 24.38
CA TYR A 188 4.16 -4.52 24.63
C TYR A 188 4.62 -4.17 26.05
N GLY A 189 3.70 -3.69 26.90
CA GLY A 189 3.95 -3.37 28.31
C GLY A 189 4.23 -1.89 28.59
N TYR A 190 3.99 -1.00 27.62
CA TYR A 190 4.14 0.44 27.86
C TYR A 190 3.14 0.96 28.90
N HIS A 191 3.60 1.88 29.73
CA HIS A 191 2.85 2.37 30.91
C HIS A 191 1.64 3.24 30.55
N ARG A 192 1.65 3.90 29.38
CA ARG A 192 0.51 4.67 28.86
C ARG A 192 -0.32 3.79 27.95
N ARG A 193 -1.65 4.00 27.96
CA ARG A 193 -2.58 3.32 27.06
C ARG A 193 -2.61 4.03 25.70
N THR A 194 -1.50 3.95 24.99
CA THR A 194 -1.29 4.59 23.67
C THR A 194 -2.02 3.87 22.54
N SER A 195 -2.34 2.57 22.68
CA SER A 195 -2.72 1.74 21.53
C SER A 195 -3.91 0.80 21.75
N PRO A 196 -5.07 1.27 22.26
CA PRO A 196 -6.18 0.39 22.62
C PRO A 196 -6.75 -0.49 21.50
N ASN A 197 -6.76 -0.03 20.24
CA ASN A 197 -7.26 -0.84 19.11
C ASN A 197 -6.22 -1.87 18.65
N ILE A 198 -4.94 -1.50 18.64
CA ILE A 198 -3.83 -2.43 18.38
C ILE A 198 -3.74 -3.48 19.48
N ASP A 199 -4.03 -3.12 20.74
CA ASP A 199 -4.10 -4.07 21.85
C ASP A 199 -5.19 -5.13 21.62
N LYS A 200 -6.36 -4.69 21.13
CA LYS A 200 -7.44 -5.60 20.73
C LYS A 200 -7.01 -6.49 19.56
N LEU A 201 -6.33 -5.95 18.57
CA LEU A 201 -5.78 -6.72 17.45
C LEU A 201 -4.78 -7.78 17.93
N ALA A 202 -3.91 -7.44 18.89
CA ALA A 202 -2.97 -8.37 19.52
C ALA A 202 -3.69 -9.51 20.27
N GLN A 203 -4.80 -9.20 20.96
CA GLN A 203 -5.63 -10.20 21.64
C GLN A 203 -6.35 -11.14 20.66
N GLU A 204 -6.68 -10.67 19.46
CA GLU A 204 -7.31 -11.46 18.42
C GLU A 204 -6.30 -12.24 17.55
N GLY A 205 -5.02 -11.85 17.59
CA GLY A 205 -3.95 -12.37 16.75
C GLY A 205 -2.81 -13.03 17.52
N ILE A 206 -1.64 -13.01 16.89
CA ILE A 206 -0.36 -13.47 17.40
C ILE A 206 0.59 -12.29 17.46
N LEU A 207 1.06 -11.96 18.65
CA LEU A 207 2.03 -10.89 18.88
C LEU A 207 3.45 -11.47 18.88
N PHE A 208 4.34 -10.92 18.06
CA PHE A 208 5.77 -11.25 18.06
C PHE A 208 6.53 -10.20 18.85
N LYS A 209 6.99 -10.58 20.04
CA LYS A 209 7.56 -9.61 21.00
C LYS A 209 8.90 -9.05 20.55
N ASN A 210 9.68 -9.82 19.81
CA ASN A 210 11.07 -9.50 19.45
C ASN A 210 11.23 -9.44 17.92
N THR A 211 10.62 -8.43 17.27
CA THR A 211 10.72 -8.23 15.83
C THR A 211 11.69 -7.11 15.50
N PHE A 212 12.63 -7.36 14.59
CA PHE A 212 13.64 -6.39 14.22
C PHE A 212 13.62 -6.03 12.74
N SER A 213 13.68 -4.72 12.49
CA SER A 213 13.85 -4.16 11.17
C SER A 213 15.25 -4.41 10.61
N GLN A 214 15.33 -4.44 9.29
CA GLN A 214 16.58 -4.58 8.54
C GLN A 214 17.28 -3.23 8.38
N CYS A 215 16.57 -2.13 8.65
CA CYS A 215 17.08 -0.79 8.50
C CYS A 215 16.34 0.17 9.42
N SER A 216 17.00 1.24 9.84
CA SER A 216 16.46 2.28 10.72
C SER A 216 15.77 3.42 9.96
N TRP A 217 15.46 3.24 8.67
CA TRP A 217 14.76 4.24 7.85
C TRP A 217 13.92 3.61 6.72
N THR A 218 13.00 4.41 6.17
CA THR A 218 11.82 3.95 5.43
C THR A 218 12.09 3.14 4.16
N ILE A 219 12.92 3.63 3.22
CA ILE A 219 13.06 3.01 1.88
C ILE A 219 13.60 1.58 1.96
N PRO A 220 14.78 1.33 2.54
CA PRO A 220 15.31 -0.02 2.64
C PRO A 220 14.53 -0.92 3.60
N SER A 221 13.88 -0.37 4.63
CA SER A 221 13.02 -1.19 5.48
C SER A 221 11.82 -1.74 4.70
N HIS A 222 11.07 -0.88 4.00
CA HIS A 222 9.96 -1.32 3.14
C HIS A 222 10.44 -2.16 1.95
N GLY A 223 11.61 -1.86 1.39
CA GLY A 223 12.26 -2.69 0.38
C GLY A 223 12.48 -4.12 0.88
N SER A 224 12.90 -4.28 2.14
CA SER A 224 13.08 -5.58 2.79
C SER A 224 11.75 -6.30 3.02
N ILE A 225 10.70 -5.59 3.46
CA ILE A 225 9.34 -6.14 3.63
C ILE A 225 8.79 -6.63 2.28
N PHE A 226 8.90 -5.82 1.22
CA PHE A 226 8.26 -6.11 -0.07
C PHE A 226 9.03 -7.10 -0.93
N THR A 227 10.32 -7.31 -0.72
CA THR A 227 11.14 -8.21 -1.54
C THR A 227 11.68 -9.41 -0.77
N SER A 228 11.55 -9.40 0.56
CA SER A 228 12.18 -10.39 1.46
C SER A 228 13.71 -10.45 1.32
N LYS A 229 14.35 -9.33 0.95
CA LYS A 229 15.81 -9.23 0.78
C LYS A 229 16.41 -8.28 1.79
N LEU A 230 17.69 -8.45 2.10
CA LEU A 230 18.46 -7.45 2.86
C LEU A 230 18.70 -6.17 2.05
N PRO A 231 18.96 -5.01 2.71
CA PRO A 231 19.17 -3.73 2.06
C PRO A 231 20.16 -3.73 0.90
N HIS A 232 21.39 -4.22 1.11
CA HIS A 232 22.40 -4.35 0.05
C HIS A 232 22.00 -5.28 -1.11
N ARG A 233 20.99 -6.15 -0.94
CA ARG A 233 20.55 -7.12 -1.97
C ARG A 233 19.40 -6.60 -2.82
N HIS A 234 18.50 -5.81 -2.24
CA HIS A 234 17.44 -5.18 -3.03
C HIS A 234 17.88 -3.86 -3.65
N GLY A 235 18.81 -3.12 -3.05
CA GLY A 235 19.42 -1.93 -3.63
C GLY A 235 18.63 -0.62 -3.50
N GLY A 236 17.38 -0.64 -3.02
CA GLY A 236 16.67 0.58 -2.60
C GLY A 236 17.34 1.22 -1.37
N THR A 237 18.00 2.36 -1.53
CA THR A 237 18.80 3.03 -0.49
C THR A 237 19.16 4.47 -0.88
N ILE A 238 20.05 5.10 -0.12
CA ILE A 238 20.78 6.32 -0.48
C ILE A 238 22.29 6.04 -0.41
N ASP A 239 23.09 6.70 -1.25
CA ASP A 239 24.55 6.66 -1.11
C ASP A 239 25.01 7.38 0.17
N THR A 240 26.05 6.86 0.82
CA THR A 240 26.60 7.43 2.06
C THR A 240 27.52 8.65 1.84
N ALA A 241 27.69 9.10 0.60
CA ALA A 241 28.50 10.28 0.29
C ALA A 241 27.76 11.57 0.70
N PRO A 242 28.48 12.66 1.06
CA PRO A 242 27.85 13.96 1.27
C PRO A 242 27.04 14.39 0.03
N GLY A 243 25.74 14.59 0.17
CA GLY A 243 24.83 14.83 -0.95
C GLY A 243 24.38 13.57 -1.71
N GLY A 244 24.38 12.42 -1.04
CA GLY A 244 24.14 11.08 -1.58
C GLY A 244 23.00 10.97 -2.59
N THR A 245 23.23 10.17 -3.63
CA THR A 245 22.24 9.91 -4.68
C THR A 245 21.18 8.96 -4.14
N TRP A 246 19.92 9.30 -4.38
CA TRP A 246 18.78 8.45 -4.05
C TRP A 246 18.71 7.28 -5.02
N HIS A 247 18.69 6.06 -4.48
CA HIS A 247 18.50 4.83 -5.24
C HIS A 247 17.10 4.28 -4.97
N PRO A 248 16.13 4.45 -5.89
CA PRO A 248 14.82 3.85 -5.73
C PRO A 248 14.94 2.33 -5.70
N LEU A 249 13.93 1.65 -5.14
CA LEU A 249 13.85 0.19 -5.25
C LEU A 249 13.87 -0.20 -6.74
N PRO A 250 14.88 -0.95 -7.21
CA PRO A 250 14.97 -1.34 -8.62
C PRO A 250 13.84 -2.27 -9.01
N PHE A 251 13.22 -2.01 -10.17
CA PHE A 251 12.14 -2.82 -10.75
C PHE A 251 12.55 -4.26 -11.13
N SER A 252 13.85 -4.58 -11.06
CA SER A 252 14.34 -5.96 -11.20
C SER A 252 14.06 -6.83 -9.99
N ASN A 253 13.67 -6.25 -8.85
CA ASN A 253 13.21 -6.99 -7.70
C ASN A 253 11.77 -7.45 -7.91
N LEU A 254 11.51 -8.75 -7.72
CA LEU A 254 10.15 -9.26 -7.62
C LEU A 254 9.54 -8.89 -6.26
N THR A 255 8.38 -8.22 -6.25
CA THR A 255 7.73 -7.78 -5.01
C THR A 255 6.57 -8.69 -4.58
N LEU A 256 6.19 -8.60 -3.30
CA LEU A 256 5.03 -9.30 -2.75
C LEU A 256 3.75 -8.95 -3.52
N ALA A 257 3.59 -7.66 -3.86
CA ALA A 257 2.46 -7.18 -4.63
C ALA A 257 2.41 -7.83 -6.02
N GLU A 258 3.53 -7.93 -6.73
CA GLU A 258 3.58 -8.59 -8.05
C GLU A 258 3.18 -10.05 -7.96
N ILE A 259 3.72 -10.80 -6.99
CA ILE A 259 3.38 -12.22 -6.81
C ILE A 259 1.90 -12.38 -6.48
N LEU A 260 1.34 -11.57 -5.58
CA LEU A 260 -0.07 -11.65 -5.23
C LEU A 260 -0.95 -11.30 -6.44
N ARG A 261 -0.59 -10.25 -7.19
CA ARG A 261 -1.28 -9.87 -8.43
C ARG A 261 -1.32 -11.01 -9.44
N GLU A 262 -0.18 -11.67 -9.69
CA GLU A 262 -0.10 -12.84 -10.59
C GLU A 262 -0.96 -14.03 -10.11
N ASN A 263 -1.22 -14.09 -8.80
CA ASN A 263 -2.04 -15.11 -8.16
C ASN A 263 -3.53 -14.70 -8.02
N GLY A 264 -3.95 -13.67 -8.74
CA GLY A 264 -5.35 -13.24 -8.81
C GLY A 264 -5.79 -12.49 -7.56
N TYR A 265 -4.95 -11.54 -7.11
CA TYR A 265 -5.32 -10.50 -6.18
C TYR A 265 -5.36 -9.15 -6.90
N ILE A 266 -6.34 -8.30 -6.56
CA ILE A 266 -6.22 -6.86 -6.84
C ILE A 266 -5.27 -6.28 -5.79
N THR A 267 -4.32 -5.46 -6.23
CA THR A 267 -3.30 -4.92 -5.34
C THR A 267 -3.45 -3.41 -5.18
N ALA A 268 -3.56 -2.94 -3.95
CA ALA A 268 -3.70 -1.52 -3.65
C ALA A 268 -2.78 -1.08 -2.52
N ALA A 269 -2.28 0.14 -2.62
CA ALA A 269 -1.55 0.81 -1.55
C ALA A 269 -2.18 2.18 -1.27
N PHE A 270 -2.40 2.48 0.00
CA PHE A 270 -2.79 3.79 0.49
C PHE A 270 -1.74 4.24 1.49
N THR A 271 -1.01 5.29 1.13
CA THR A 271 0.16 5.77 1.89
C THR A 271 0.02 7.26 2.16
N SER A 272 0.38 7.72 3.36
CA SER A 272 0.56 9.14 3.64
C SER A 272 2.03 9.52 3.68
N ALA A 273 2.36 10.66 3.07
CA ALA A 273 3.64 11.39 3.19
C ALA A 273 4.94 10.54 3.04
N GLY A 274 6.04 11.13 3.53
CA GLY A 274 7.33 10.46 3.71
C GLY A 274 8.00 9.97 2.42
N TYR A 275 8.73 8.86 2.56
CA TYR A 275 9.44 8.22 1.46
C TYR A 275 8.57 7.21 0.68
N MET A 276 7.27 7.15 0.94
CA MET A 276 6.33 6.27 0.22
C MET A 276 5.84 6.89 -1.10
N ILE A 277 6.63 7.76 -1.73
CA ILE A 277 6.33 8.40 -3.01
C ILE A 277 6.77 7.55 -4.20
N THR A 278 6.10 7.73 -5.35
CA THR A 278 6.29 6.90 -6.55
C THR A 278 7.74 6.90 -7.05
N ARG A 279 8.46 8.02 -6.94
CA ARG A 279 9.88 8.14 -7.32
C ARG A 279 10.83 7.17 -6.61
N ASN A 280 10.44 6.58 -5.48
CA ASN A 280 11.26 5.66 -4.69
C ASN A 280 11.08 4.18 -5.07
N GLY A 281 10.27 3.87 -6.08
CA GLY A 281 10.10 2.50 -6.62
C GLY A 281 9.22 1.56 -5.78
N LEU A 282 8.83 1.94 -4.56
CA LEU A 282 8.00 1.13 -3.65
C LEU A 282 6.56 0.89 -4.14
N HIS A 283 6.13 1.60 -5.20
CA HIS A 283 4.83 1.40 -5.85
C HIS A 283 4.76 0.16 -6.76
N GLN A 284 5.89 -0.52 -6.97
CA GLN A 284 5.98 -1.67 -7.87
C GLN A 284 5.02 -2.79 -7.45
N GLY A 285 4.25 -3.27 -8.42
CA GLY A 285 3.33 -4.39 -8.26
C GLY A 285 1.89 -4.01 -7.92
N PHE A 286 1.66 -2.86 -7.29
CA PHE A 286 0.33 -2.38 -6.93
C PHE A 286 -0.46 -1.94 -8.16
N ASP A 287 -1.72 -2.33 -8.33
CA ASP A 287 -2.63 -1.87 -9.38
C ASP A 287 -3.09 -0.43 -9.13
N LEU A 288 -3.32 -0.08 -7.86
CA LEU A 288 -3.58 1.27 -7.37
C LEU A 288 -2.55 1.63 -6.30
N TYR A 289 -1.91 2.79 -6.45
CA TYR A 289 -1.00 3.34 -5.45
C TYR A 289 -1.39 4.79 -5.17
N TYR A 290 -2.08 5.01 -4.06
CA TYR A 290 -2.45 6.32 -3.58
C TYR A 290 -1.38 6.81 -2.61
N ASN A 291 -0.81 7.97 -2.90
CA ASN A 291 0.05 8.69 -2.00
C ASN A 291 -0.51 10.08 -1.75
N ASP A 292 -0.69 10.41 -0.48
CA ASP A 292 -1.37 11.62 -0.07
C ASP A 292 -0.48 12.89 -0.11
N SER A 293 0.71 12.80 -0.70
CA SER A 293 1.63 13.93 -0.82
C SER A 293 1.26 14.81 -2.02
N GLY A 294 0.61 15.93 -1.76
CA GLY A 294 0.72 17.09 -2.66
C GLY A 294 2.17 17.59 -2.74
N PRO A 295 2.48 18.65 -3.52
CA PRO A 295 3.83 19.20 -3.66
C PRO A 295 4.43 19.84 -2.39
N GLY A 296 3.86 19.59 -1.20
CA GLY A 296 4.39 20.01 0.09
C GLY A 296 3.93 19.07 1.20
N TRP A 297 4.79 18.86 2.20
CA TRP A 297 4.40 18.25 3.47
C TRP A 297 3.36 19.16 4.14
N ASP A 298 2.17 18.64 4.38
CA ASP A 298 1.06 19.34 5.01
C ASP A 298 0.75 18.71 6.38
N PRO A 299 0.86 19.45 7.50
CA PRO A 299 0.48 18.96 8.83
C PRO A 299 -1.01 18.57 8.95
N ALA A 300 -1.83 18.89 7.94
CA ALA A 300 -3.22 18.48 7.78
C ALA A 300 -3.40 17.24 6.87
N LEU A 301 -2.35 16.49 6.52
CA LEU A 301 -2.45 15.15 5.92
C LEU A 301 -3.07 14.18 6.93
N SER A 302 -4.39 14.29 7.11
CA SER A 302 -5.09 13.54 8.14
C SER A 302 -5.12 12.07 7.78
N THR A 303 -4.61 11.23 8.69
CA THR A 303 -4.85 9.78 8.69
C THR A 303 -6.32 9.45 8.44
N GLU A 304 -7.24 10.33 8.86
CA GLU A 304 -8.67 10.34 8.52
C GLU A 304 -8.96 10.25 7.02
N ARG A 305 -8.40 11.14 6.19
CA ARG A 305 -8.61 11.15 4.73
C ARG A 305 -8.11 9.86 4.10
N LEU A 306 -6.98 9.35 4.59
CA LEU A 306 -6.42 8.10 4.09
C LEU A 306 -7.32 6.91 4.44
N VAL A 307 -7.84 6.85 5.67
CA VAL A 307 -8.84 5.85 6.08
C VAL A 307 -10.11 5.97 5.26
N GLU A 308 -10.66 7.17 5.05
CA GLU A 308 -11.86 7.37 4.25
C GLU A 308 -11.68 6.81 2.83
N LYS A 309 -10.59 7.16 2.15
CA LYS A 309 -10.27 6.66 0.81
C LYS A 309 -10.09 5.15 0.79
N THR A 310 -9.42 4.61 1.79
CA THR A 310 -9.20 3.16 1.93
C THR A 310 -10.52 2.42 2.16
N SER A 311 -11.38 2.93 3.05
CA SER A 311 -12.70 2.36 3.33
C SER A 311 -13.62 2.42 2.11
N ASN A 312 -13.58 3.50 1.33
CA ASN A 312 -14.33 3.59 0.07
C ASN A 312 -13.81 2.62 -0.99
N TRP A 313 -12.50 2.40 -1.05
CA TRP A 313 -11.91 1.40 -1.93
C TRP A 313 -12.32 -0.02 -1.51
N LEU A 314 -12.29 -0.34 -0.22
CA LEU A 314 -12.74 -1.64 0.31
C LEU A 314 -14.20 -1.91 -0.06
N LYS A 315 -15.11 -0.94 0.13
CA LYS A 315 -16.54 -1.07 -0.22
C LYS A 315 -16.80 -1.40 -1.70
N ARG A 316 -15.87 -1.09 -2.60
CA ARG A 316 -15.97 -1.36 -4.04
C ARG A 316 -15.29 -2.66 -4.46
N ASN A 317 -14.28 -3.09 -3.71
CA ASN A 317 -13.38 -4.18 -4.12
C ASN A 317 -13.51 -5.44 -3.24
N HIS A 318 -14.34 -5.42 -2.19
CA HIS A 318 -14.43 -6.50 -1.19
C HIS A 318 -14.93 -7.85 -1.71
N TYR A 319 -15.49 -7.89 -2.92
CA TYR A 319 -15.89 -9.12 -3.61
C TYR A 319 -14.73 -9.83 -4.32
N THR A 320 -13.57 -9.19 -4.43
CA THR A 320 -12.37 -9.77 -5.07
C THR A 320 -11.27 -9.96 -4.03
N PRO A 321 -10.47 -11.05 -4.07
CA PRO A 321 -9.30 -11.16 -3.22
C PRO A 321 -8.40 -9.94 -3.39
N PHE A 322 -8.00 -9.30 -2.30
CA PHE A 322 -7.12 -8.14 -2.36
C PHE A 322 -5.86 -8.25 -1.51
N PHE A 323 -4.80 -7.59 -1.98
CA PHE A 323 -3.66 -7.21 -1.16
C PHE A 323 -3.69 -5.69 -0.98
N LEU A 324 -3.94 -5.27 0.25
CA LEU A 324 -4.01 -3.87 0.64
C LEU A 324 -2.82 -3.54 1.55
N PHE A 325 -1.95 -2.65 1.09
CA PHE A 325 -0.92 -2.03 1.90
C PHE A 325 -1.44 -0.67 2.41
N PHE A 326 -1.52 -0.50 3.72
CA PHE A 326 -1.97 0.73 4.36
C PHE A 326 -0.84 1.28 5.22
N HIS A 327 -0.28 2.43 4.85
CA HIS A 327 0.85 3.03 5.54
C HIS A 327 0.56 4.46 6.00
N ILE A 328 0.83 4.73 7.27
CA ILE A 328 0.56 6.03 7.88
C ILE A 328 1.85 6.64 8.44
N PHE A 329 2.02 7.94 8.18
CA PHE A 329 3.16 8.76 8.61
C PHE A 329 2.91 9.53 9.91
N GLU A 330 1.72 9.40 10.52
CA GLU A 330 1.26 10.23 11.64
C GLU A 330 2.21 10.23 12.86
N VAL A 331 2.87 9.10 13.10
CA VAL A 331 3.74 8.90 14.27
C VAL A 331 5.14 9.48 14.04
N HIS A 332 5.50 9.79 12.79
CA HIS A 332 6.77 10.43 12.43
C HIS A 332 6.73 11.93 12.79
N THR A 333 7.90 12.48 13.12
CA THR A 333 8.07 13.93 13.37
C THR A 333 7.55 14.81 12.21
N PRO A 334 7.00 16.01 12.46
CA PRO A 334 6.79 16.67 13.76
C PRO A 334 5.64 16.08 14.57
N TYR A 335 5.88 15.90 15.87
CA TYR A 335 4.90 15.36 16.81
C TYR A 335 3.93 16.43 17.29
N MET A 336 2.62 16.14 17.31
CA MET A 336 1.61 17.20 17.46
C MET A 336 0.48 16.91 18.45
N ARG A 337 0.13 15.66 18.72
CA ARG A 337 -1.11 15.33 19.44
C ARG A 337 -0.89 15.36 20.96
N GLN A 338 -1.60 16.24 21.64
CA GLN A 338 -1.39 16.56 23.06
C GLN A 338 -2.14 15.66 24.05
N TYR A 339 -2.47 14.41 23.70
CA TYR A 339 -3.28 13.54 24.56
C TYR A 339 -2.64 13.21 25.91
N PHE A 340 -1.30 13.19 25.97
CA PHE A 340 -0.54 12.79 27.17
C PHE A 340 0.37 13.89 27.74
N THR A 341 0.20 15.15 27.31
CA THR A 341 1.06 16.26 27.72
C THR A 341 0.60 16.98 29.00
N ALA A 342 -0.60 16.66 29.49
CA ALA A 342 -1.16 17.31 30.68
C ALA A 342 -0.23 17.20 31.89
N GLY A 343 0.13 18.34 32.49
CA GLY A 343 1.05 18.41 33.64
C GLY A 343 2.54 18.30 33.30
N LEU A 344 2.91 18.22 32.02
CA LEU A 344 4.31 18.27 31.59
C LEU A 344 4.71 19.70 31.22
N GLU A 345 5.92 20.07 31.63
CA GLU A 345 6.53 21.33 31.19
C GLU A 345 7.00 21.20 29.75
N ARG A 346 6.49 22.08 28.89
CA ARG A 346 6.84 22.11 27.48
C ARG A 346 8.28 22.60 27.21
N GLY A 347 8.82 23.43 28.11
CA GLY A 347 10.07 24.14 27.87
C GLY A 347 9.93 25.13 26.72
N ARG A 348 10.90 25.16 25.81
CA ARG A 348 10.98 26.13 24.72
C ARG A 348 10.22 25.73 23.45
N LEU A 349 9.62 24.54 23.41
CA LEU A 349 8.79 24.11 22.26
C LEU A 349 7.62 25.10 22.04
N SER A 350 7.25 25.36 20.78
CA SER A 350 6.10 26.21 20.41
C SER A 350 4.92 25.39 19.86
N ASP A 351 3.70 25.95 19.84
CA ASP A 351 2.51 25.29 19.23
C ASP A 351 2.56 25.29 17.71
N THR A 352 3.59 25.91 17.13
CA THR A 352 3.76 25.99 15.70
C THR A 352 4.66 24.86 15.22
N VAL A 353 4.15 24.13 14.23
CA VAL A 353 4.81 23.02 13.55
C VAL A 353 6.23 23.37 13.05
N GLU A 354 6.46 24.64 12.72
CA GLU A 354 7.75 25.16 12.23
C GLU A 354 8.92 24.90 13.20
N HIS A 355 8.70 24.95 14.52
CA HIS A 355 9.78 24.71 15.49
C HIS A 355 10.20 23.25 15.59
N TYR A 356 9.29 22.31 15.27
CA TYR A 356 9.64 20.89 15.22
C TYR A 356 10.41 20.51 13.95
N ARG A 357 10.37 21.36 12.90
CA ARG A 357 11.13 21.15 11.66
C ARG A 357 12.60 21.55 11.79
N ASP A 358 12.93 22.46 12.70
CA ASP A 358 14.32 22.82 12.97
C ASP A 358 14.98 21.78 13.88
N SER A 359 15.51 20.73 13.26
CA SER A 359 16.30 19.70 13.94
C SER A 359 17.52 20.24 14.70
N ASN A 360 17.95 21.49 14.50
CA ASN A 360 19.00 22.10 15.34
C ASN A 360 18.44 22.57 16.69
N TYR A 361 17.19 23.01 16.73
CA TYR A 361 16.53 23.52 17.95
C TYR A 361 16.46 22.46 19.05
N LEU A 362 16.34 21.21 18.64
CA LEU A 362 16.14 20.06 19.51
C LEU A 362 17.44 19.29 19.82
N LYS A 363 18.62 19.75 19.37
CA LYS A 363 19.90 19.11 19.70
C LYS A 363 20.26 19.21 21.18
N GLU A 364 19.82 20.28 21.85
CA GLU A 364 20.12 20.57 23.26
C GLU A 364 18.83 20.58 24.11
N ALA A 365 18.01 19.54 23.98
CA ALA A 365 16.74 19.44 24.70
C ALA A 365 16.95 19.19 26.21
N THR A 366 16.25 19.96 27.04
CA THR A 366 16.12 19.74 28.49
C THR A 366 15.30 18.50 28.79
N ASP A 367 15.38 17.96 30.01
CA ASP A 367 14.57 16.80 30.41
C ASP A 367 13.06 17.05 30.34
N ALA A 368 12.63 18.31 30.58
CA ALA A 368 11.24 18.72 30.41
C ALA A 368 10.81 18.62 28.93
N GLU A 369 11.61 19.19 28.01
CA GLU A 369 11.36 19.14 26.57
C GLU A 369 11.35 17.71 26.02
N LYS A 370 12.27 16.85 26.49
CA LYS A 370 12.30 15.43 26.13
C LYS A 370 11.02 14.71 26.54
N LYS A 371 10.60 14.86 27.81
CA LYS A 371 9.36 14.25 28.33
C LYS A 371 8.12 14.75 27.59
N TYR A 372 8.06 16.05 27.30
CA TYR A 372 6.97 16.64 26.54
C TYR A 372 6.93 16.10 25.10
N THR A 373 8.08 15.99 24.44
CA THR A 373 8.20 15.45 23.07
C THR A 373 7.75 13.99 23.00
N ILE A 374 8.20 13.15 23.94
CA ILE A 374 7.76 11.74 24.03
C ILE A 374 6.25 11.65 24.27
N ALA A 375 5.67 12.57 25.07
CA ALA A 375 4.23 12.61 25.29
C ALA A 375 3.41 13.02 24.05
N LEU A 376 4.00 13.82 23.14
CA LEU A 376 3.39 14.12 21.85
C LEU A 376 3.44 12.91 20.92
N TYR A 377 4.60 12.25 20.82
CA TYR A 377 4.76 11.00 20.07
C TYR A 377 3.74 9.94 20.51
N ASP A 378 3.60 9.73 21.83
CA ASP A 378 2.59 8.84 22.39
C ASP A 378 1.16 9.25 22.02
N GLY A 379 0.90 10.56 21.92
CA GLY A 379 -0.38 11.09 21.47
C GLY A 379 -0.63 10.84 19.99
N ASP A 380 0.41 10.91 19.15
CA ASP A 380 0.34 10.62 17.73
C ASP A 380 0.06 9.12 17.50
N ILE A 381 0.67 8.24 18.31
CA ILE A 381 0.33 6.80 18.36
C ILE A 381 -1.15 6.62 18.70
N TYR A 382 -1.65 7.30 19.74
CA TYR A 382 -3.05 7.20 20.13
C TYR A 382 -4.02 7.72 19.07
N TYR A 383 -3.63 8.75 18.33
CA TYR A 383 -4.41 9.24 17.20
C TYR A 383 -4.43 8.22 16.05
N ALA A 384 -3.26 7.70 15.65
CA ALA A 384 -3.11 6.67 14.63
C ALA A 384 -3.90 5.40 14.96
N ASP A 385 -3.83 4.92 16.21
CA ASP A 385 -4.55 3.75 16.72
C ASP A 385 -6.06 3.87 16.53
N ARG A 386 -6.65 5.06 16.76
CA ARG A 386 -8.09 5.29 16.55
C ARG A 386 -8.52 5.05 15.10
N TYR A 387 -7.71 5.51 14.14
CA TYR A 387 -8.01 5.37 12.72
C TYR A 387 -7.76 3.95 12.22
N ILE A 388 -6.77 3.25 12.76
CA ILE A 388 -6.61 1.81 12.56
C ILE A 388 -7.86 1.08 13.05
N GLY A 389 -8.39 1.45 14.22
CA GLY A 389 -9.66 0.95 14.72
C GLY A 389 -10.82 1.15 13.73
N MET A 390 -10.93 2.34 13.12
CA MET A 390 -11.96 2.64 12.10
C MET A 390 -11.80 1.82 10.81
N LEU A 391 -10.57 1.60 10.36
CA LEU A 391 -10.29 0.75 9.21
C LEU A 391 -10.66 -0.72 9.51
N LEU A 392 -10.26 -1.24 10.66
CA LEU A 392 -10.61 -2.60 11.10
C LEU A 392 -12.13 -2.77 11.28
N GLU A 393 -12.81 -1.75 11.79
CA GLU A 393 -14.28 -1.72 11.89
C GLU A 393 -14.93 -1.73 10.50
N THR A 394 -14.34 -1.04 9.51
CA THR A 394 -14.81 -1.12 8.11
C THR A 394 -14.72 -2.56 7.58
N LEU A 395 -13.61 -3.28 7.85
CA LEU A 395 -13.49 -4.69 7.49
C LEU A 395 -14.58 -5.54 8.16
N SER A 396 -14.85 -5.28 9.44
CA SER A 396 -15.91 -5.95 10.21
C SER A 396 -17.29 -5.75 9.60
N GLN A 397 -17.65 -4.50 9.30
CA GLN A 397 -18.94 -4.13 8.71
C GLN A 397 -19.16 -4.72 7.32
N LEU A 398 -18.08 -4.88 6.54
CA LEU A 398 -18.10 -5.55 5.24
C LEU A 398 -18.06 -7.09 5.34
N GLY A 399 -18.00 -7.65 6.56
CA GLY A 399 -17.94 -9.10 6.79
C GLY A 399 -16.61 -9.74 6.35
N LEU A 400 -15.53 -8.96 6.28
CA LEU A 400 -14.21 -9.36 5.78
C LEU A 400 -13.27 -9.86 6.87
N SER A 401 -13.52 -9.56 8.15
CA SER A 401 -12.62 -9.89 9.26
C SER A 401 -12.23 -11.37 9.30
N ASP A 402 -13.21 -12.27 9.12
CA ASP A 402 -12.97 -13.72 9.18
C ASP A 402 -12.24 -14.29 7.96
N ASN A 403 -12.07 -13.50 6.89
CA ASN A 403 -11.43 -13.92 5.64
C ASN A 403 -10.28 -12.98 5.23
N THR A 404 -9.64 -12.32 6.18
CA THR A 404 -8.52 -11.41 5.91
C THR A 404 -7.34 -11.76 6.80
N ILE A 405 -6.18 -11.98 6.19
CA ILE A 405 -4.90 -11.98 6.90
C ILE A 405 -4.55 -10.53 7.18
N ILE A 406 -4.45 -10.15 8.45
CA ILE A 406 -4.07 -8.81 8.88
C ILE A 406 -2.66 -8.88 9.46
N VAL A 407 -1.77 -8.03 8.96
CA VAL A 407 -0.41 -7.88 9.48
C VAL A 407 -0.26 -6.43 9.90
N LEU A 408 0.04 -6.18 11.17
CA LEU A 408 0.37 -4.84 11.66
C LEU A 408 1.84 -4.80 12.05
N THR A 409 2.55 -3.80 11.55
CA THR A 409 3.97 -3.60 11.84
C THR A 409 4.34 -2.12 11.83
N SER A 410 5.58 -1.84 12.20
CA SER A 410 6.30 -0.65 11.77
C SER A 410 7.43 -1.04 10.82
N ASP A 411 7.97 -0.06 10.10
CA ASP A 411 9.17 -0.19 9.29
C ASP A 411 10.45 0.07 10.10
N HIS A 412 10.44 1.00 11.03
CA HIS A 412 11.53 1.25 12.00
C HIS A 412 11.00 2.04 13.20
N GLY A 413 11.84 2.26 14.21
CA GLY A 413 11.51 3.08 15.37
C GLY A 413 12.03 4.51 15.28
N GLU A 414 12.18 5.16 16.44
CA GLU A 414 12.57 6.56 16.60
C GLU A 414 13.46 6.71 17.85
N GLU A 415 14.54 7.50 17.76
CA GLU A 415 15.42 7.74 18.92
C GLU A 415 15.05 9.07 19.59
N PHE A 416 14.89 9.06 20.91
CA PHE A 416 14.62 10.21 21.79
C PHE A 416 15.81 10.49 22.73
N TRP A 417 16.99 10.75 22.16
CA TRP A 417 18.22 11.13 22.87
C TRP A 417 18.85 10.05 23.78
N GLU A 418 18.40 8.79 23.71
CA GLU A 418 18.89 7.71 24.57
C GLU A 418 20.39 7.44 24.38
N HIS A 419 20.89 7.50 23.14
CA HIS A 419 22.29 7.24 22.82
C HIS A 419 23.03 8.44 22.27
N TYR A 420 22.33 9.38 21.64
CA TYR A 420 22.91 10.60 21.10
C TYR A 420 22.30 11.87 21.72
N PRO A 421 22.63 12.20 22.98
CA PRO A 421 22.03 13.33 23.69
C PRO A 421 22.31 14.70 23.07
N GLN A 422 23.31 14.79 22.17
CA GLN A 422 23.70 16.01 21.46
C GLN A 422 23.08 16.13 20.06
N ARG A 423 22.14 15.25 19.71
CA ARG A 423 21.41 15.25 18.44
C ARG A 423 19.91 15.32 18.73
N ALA A 424 19.15 15.95 17.85
CA ALA A 424 17.70 15.91 17.96
C ALA A 424 17.17 14.48 17.75
N ALA A 425 15.99 14.22 18.31
CA ALA A 425 15.25 12.99 18.07
C ALA A 425 15.08 12.75 16.57
N ASN A 426 15.51 11.59 16.11
CA ASN A 426 15.52 11.20 14.70
C ASN A 426 15.84 9.70 14.55
N HIS A 427 15.84 9.23 13.32
CA HIS A 427 16.11 7.85 12.94
C HIS A 427 17.14 7.81 11.80
N GLY A 428 17.38 6.65 11.19
CA GLY A 428 18.32 6.48 10.08
C GLY A 428 19.79 6.77 10.41
N HIS A 429 20.19 6.77 11.68
CA HIS A 429 21.55 7.15 12.07
C HIS A 429 22.24 6.18 13.04
N SER A 430 21.56 5.11 13.44
CA SER A 430 22.07 4.12 14.37
C SER A 430 21.38 2.77 14.18
N GLY A 431 22.02 1.75 14.73
CA GLY A 431 21.44 0.41 14.78
C GLY A 431 20.97 0.08 16.19
N TYR A 432 20.52 1.02 17.01
CA TYR A 432 20.00 0.73 18.36
C TYR A 432 18.58 0.15 18.33
N ASP A 433 18.13 -0.43 19.45
CA ASP A 433 16.83 -1.13 19.47
C ASP A 433 15.66 -0.12 19.39
N GLU A 434 15.84 1.11 19.86
CA GLU A 434 14.93 2.25 19.70
C GLU A 434 14.61 2.52 18.23
N LEU A 435 15.53 2.21 17.31
CA LEU A 435 15.34 2.36 15.87
C LEU A 435 14.99 1.06 15.14
N LEU A 436 15.29 -0.11 15.72
CA LEU A 436 15.17 -1.39 15.02
C LEU A 436 14.10 -2.32 15.59
N HIS A 437 13.72 -2.19 16.87
CA HIS A 437 12.72 -3.02 17.52
C HIS A 437 11.32 -2.46 17.27
N VAL A 438 10.57 -3.18 16.44
CA VAL A 438 9.27 -2.74 15.91
C VAL A 438 8.17 -3.71 16.31
N PRO A 439 6.91 -3.26 16.39
CA PRO A 439 5.80 -4.17 16.65
C PRO A 439 5.57 -5.09 15.46
N LEU A 440 5.11 -6.31 15.72
CA LEU A 440 4.58 -7.20 14.70
C LEU A 440 3.43 -8.04 15.26
N ILE A 441 2.27 -7.94 14.61
CA ILE A 441 1.07 -8.72 14.94
C ILE A 441 0.55 -9.36 13.66
N PHE A 442 0.26 -10.67 13.72
CA PHE A 442 -0.43 -11.40 12.67
C PHE A 442 -1.82 -11.83 13.15
N VAL A 443 -2.85 -11.55 12.36
CA VAL A 443 -4.17 -12.16 12.45
C VAL A 443 -4.37 -13.00 11.19
N PHE A 444 -4.74 -14.26 11.37
CA PHE A 444 -5.08 -15.18 10.29
C PHE A 444 -6.57 -15.51 10.36
N PRO A 445 -7.23 -15.77 9.22
CA PRO A 445 -8.56 -16.36 9.18
C PRO A 445 -8.67 -17.60 10.08
N GLU A 446 -9.79 -17.73 10.77
CA GLU A 446 -10.12 -18.91 11.60
C GLU A 446 -9.06 -19.27 12.67
N MET A 447 -8.30 -18.29 13.15
CA MET A 447 -7.23 -18.51 14.12
C MET A 447 -7.77 -19.12 15.44
N LYS A 448 -7.15 -20.24 15.85
CA LYS A 448 -7.41 -20.92 17.13
C LYS A 448 -6.58 -20.38 18.30
N ASP A 449 -5.38 -19.89 18.00
CA ASP A 449 -4.39 -19.43 18.99
C ASP A 449 -4.48 -17.91 19.24
N LYS A 450 -5.69 -17.39 19.51
CA LYS A 450 -5.88 -15.95 19.76
C LYS A 450 -5.13 -15.49 21.01
N GLY A 451 -4.48 -14.34 20.92
CA GLY A 451 -3.72 -13.74 22.03
C GLY A 451 -2.38 -14.41 22.31
N LYS A 452 -1.90 -15.26 21.39
CA LYS A 452 -0.62 -15.95 21.54
C LYS A 452 0.54 -14.97 21.41
N ILE A 453 1.48 -15.05 22.34
CA ILE A 453 2.72 -14.27 22.31
C ILE A 453 3.88 -15.19 21.89
N ILE A 454 4.61 -14.77 20.87
CA ILE A 454 5.85 -15.40 20.43
C ILE A 454 7.02 -14.54 20.89
N GLU A 455 7.78 -15.08 21.84
CA GLU A 455 8.95 -14.42 22.45
C GLU A 455 10.21 -14.53 21.59
N ASN A 456 10.19 -15.34 20.52
CA ASN A 456 11.35 -15.54 19.67
C ASN A 456 11.73 -14.30 18.86
N GLN A 457 13.02 -14.13 18.60
CA GLN A 457 13.54 -13.10 17.71
C GLN A 457 13.18 -13.40 16.24
N VAL A 458 12.55 -12.44 15.56
CA VAL A 458 12.12 -12.51 14.15
C VAL A 458 12.46 -11.22 13.39
N ARG A 459 12.21 -11.18 12.07
CA ARG A 459 12.62 -10.09 11.17
C ARG A 459 11.46 -9.59 10.32
N LEU A 460 11.47 -8.32 9.93
CA LEU A 460 10.45 -7.76 9.02
C LEU A 460 10.43 -8.43 7.64
N LEU A 461 11.59 -8.76 7.09
CA LEU A 461 11.69 -9.46 5.80
C LEU A 461 11.08 -10.87 5.80
N ASP A 462 10.72 -11.40 6.98
CA ASP A 462 10.01 -12.68 7.15
C ASP A 462 8.49 -12.53 6.95
N ILE A 463 7.94 -11.31 6.89
CA ILE A 463 6.52 -11.04 6.60
C ILE A 463 6.13 -11.61 5.22
N PHE A 464 6.91 -11.27 4.19
CA PHE A 464 6.71 -11.74 2.81
C PHE A 464 6.52 -13.25 2.69
N PRO A 465 7.49 -14.10 3.12
CA PRO A 465 7.37 -15.54 2.97
C PRO A 465 6.29 -16.12 3.90
N THR A 466 5.96 -15.44 5.00
CA THR A 466 4.87 -15.83 5.89
C THR A 466 3.52 -15.67 5.20
N ILE A 467 3.25 -14.52 4.58
CA ILE A 467 2.03 -14.25 3.81
C ILE A 467 1.88 -15.26 2.68
N LEU A 468 2.91 -15.44 1.84
CA LEU A 468 2.84 -16.37 0.71
C LEU A 468 2.63 -17.82 1.17
N SER A 469 3.26 -18.23 2.27
CA SER A 469 3.05 -19.57 2.82
C SER A 469 1.64 -19.74 3.38
N ALA A 470 1.07 -18.73 4.04
CA ALA A 470 -0.28 -18.78 4.58
C ALA A 470 -1.33 -18.90 3.48
N LEU A 471 -1.08 -18.29 2.33
CA LEU A 471 -1.91 -18.38 1.13
C LEU A 471 -1.62 -19.63 0.28
N SER A 472 -0.67 -20.47 0.68
CA SER A 472 -0.20 -21.63 -0.12
C SER A 472 0.25 -21.26 -1.53
N ILE A 473 0.77 -20.04 -1.73
CA ILE A 473 1.30 -19.57 -3.01
C ILE A 473 2.74 -20.05 -3.16
N LYS A 474 3.03 -20.71 -4.29
CA LYS A 474 4.39 -21.10 -4.67
C LYS A 474 5.11 -19.90 -5.27
N TYR A 475 6.37 -19.73 -4.90
CA TYR A 475 7.24 -18.68 -5.41
C TYR A 475 8.69 -19.19 -5.44
N ASP A 476 9.54 -18.58 -6.27
CA ASP A 476 10.96 -18.93 -6.29
C ASP A 476 11.62 -18.47 -4.98
N LYS A 477 12.15 -19.43 -4.23
CA LYS A 477 12.87 -19.16 -2.99
C LYS A 477 14.32 -18.71 -3.25
N LYS A 478 14.81 -18.81 -4.48
CA LYS A 478 16.14 -18.31 -4.83
C LYS A 478 16.15 -16.80 -4.74
N GLY A 479 17.12 -16.27 -4.01
CA GLY A 479 17.35 -14.84 -3.93
C GLY A 479 16.55 -14.10 -2.86
N ILE A 480 15.67 -14.77 -2.11
CA ILE A 480 15.06 -14.23 -0.88
C ILE A 480 15.87 -14.64 0.36
N ASP A 481 15.90 -13.77 1.37
CA ASP A 481 16.65 -13.93 2.62
C ASP A 481 15.72 -14.29 3.81
N GLY A 482 14.41 -14.08 3.63
CA GLY A 482 13.39 -14.37 4.62
C GLY A 482 13.02 -15.83 4.75
N LYS A 483 12.37 -16.14 5.87
CA LYS A 483 11.84 -17.44 6.23
C LYS A 483 10.42 -17.25 6.75
N SER A 484 9.51 -18.14 6.33
CA SER A 484 8.15 -18.12 6.87
C SER A 484 8.16 -18.34 8.38
N LEU A 485 7.37 -17.55 9.10
CA LEU A 485 7.15 -17.65 10.54
C LEU A 485 6.05 -18.68 10.89
N LEU A 486 5.34 -19.25 9.90
CA LEU A 486 4.30 -20.26 10.15
C LEU A 486 4.78 -21.49 10.94
N PRO A 487 6.00 -22.03 10.73
CA PRO A 487 6.50 -23.11 11.58
C PRO A 487 6.60 -22.73 13.06
N MET A 488 6.97 -21.47 13.35
CA MET A 488 7.05 -20.94 14.71
C MET A 488 5.65 -20.73 15.30
N ILE A 489 4.72 -20.21 14.49
CA ILE A 489 3.30 -20.05 14.85
C ILE A 489 2.65 -21.40 15.16
N ASN A 490 2.86 -22.42 14.34
CA ASN A 490 2.21 -23.73 14.47
C ASN A 490 2.89 -24.64 15.52
N GLY A 491 3.89 -24.15 16.25
CA GLY A 491 4.60 -24.93 17.27
C GLY A 491 5.51 -26.03 16.71
N GLY A 492 5.93 -25.92 15.45
CA GLY A 492 6.87 -26.84 14.81
C GLY A 492 8.26 -26.83 15.45
N SER A 493 9.10 -27.80 15.06
CA SER A 493 10.41 -28.13 15.67
C SER A 493 11.49 -27.03 15.65
N LYS A 494 11.21 -25.84 15.12
CA LYS A 494 12.12 -24.69 15.09
C LYS A 494 11.59 -23.55 15.95
N LYS A 495 11.78 -23.66 17.26
CA LYS A 495 11.62 -22.57 18.25
C LYS A 495 12.90 -21.71 18.35
N GLU A 496 13.63 -21.57 17.26
CA GLU A 496 14.94 -20.92 17.27
C GLU A 496 14.80 -19.44 16.90
N ASP A 497 15.54 -18.62 17.65
CA ASP A 497 15.68 -17.20 17.38
C ASP A 497 16.39 -16.99 16.02
N LEU A 498 15.83 -16.15 15.16
CA LEU A 498 16.41 -15.85 13.86
C LEU A 498 17.52 -14.81 14.00
N VAL A 499 18.66 -15.03 13.36
CA VAL A 499 19.75 -14.03 13.30
C VAL A 499 19.28 -12.84 12.46
N VAL A 500 19.32 -11.65 13.05
CA VAL A 500 18.94 -10.39 12.39
C VAL A 500 20.21 -9.74 11.86
N TYR A 501 20.16 -9.34 10.60
CA TYR A 501 21.12 -8.45 9.97
C TYR A 501 20.41 -7.13 9.72
N SER A 502 21.02 -6.03 10.15
CA SER A 502 20.53 -4.68 9.90
C SER A 502 21.63 -3.82 9.32
N GLU A 503 21.26 -2.94 8.40
CA GLU A 503 22.17 -2.04 7.68
C GLU A 503 21.58 -0.64 7.80
N ASP A 504 22.37 0.35 8.16
CA ASP A 504 21.98 1.75 8.19
C ASP A 504 22.89 2.55 7.26
N LEU A 505 22.27 3.30 6.37
CA LEU A 505 22.89 3.98 5.23
C LEU A 505 22.41 5.44 5.10
N HIS A 506 21.53 5.92 5.98
CA HIS A 506 20.84 7.19 5.74
C HIS A 506 21.63 8.40 6.23
N CYS A 507 22.01 8.41 7.52
CA CYS A 507 22.69 9.53 8.15
C CYS A 507 24.04 9.11 8.72
N GLY A 508 25.12 9.50 8.03
CA GLY A 508 26.49 9.28 8.45
C GLY A 508 27.15 8.08 7.76
N PRO A 509 28.21 7.49 8.34
CA PRO A 509 28.87 6.33 7.75
C PRO A 509 27.93 5.12 7.73
N GLU A 510 28.09 4.24 6.73
CA GLU A 510 27.45 2.94 6.70
C GLU A 510 27.69 2.19 8.02
N ARG A 511 26.62 1.66 8.61
CA ARG A 511 26.67 0.83 9.81
C ARG A 511 25.98 -0.48 9.53
N LYS A 512 26.60 -1.58 9.97
CA LYS A 512 25.96 -2.90 9.92
C LYS A 512 25.89 -3.45 11.32
N ALA A 513 24.87 -4.25 11.60
CA ALA A 513 24.79 -4.99 12.85
C ALA A 513 24.27 -6.40 12.63
N ILE A 514 24.79 -7.30 13.46
CA ILE A 514 24.28 -8.66 13.60
C ILE A 514 23.72 -8.78 15.02
N ARG A 515 22.46 -9.23 15.13
CA ARG A 515 21.79 -9.50 16.40
C ARG A 515 21.40 -10.96 16.50
N THR A 516 21.70 -11.56 17.64
CA THR A 516 21.21 -12.84 18.13
C THR A 516 20.46 -12.59 19.44
N LYS A 517 19.80 -13.61 20.01
CA LYS A 517 19.05 -13.46 21.27
C LYS A 517 19.87 -12.84 22.42
N GLY A 518 21.15 -13.18 22.52
CA GLY A 518 22.02 -12.76 23.62
C GLY A 518 23.04 -11.68 23.29
N TYR A 519 23.24 -11.37 22.00
CA TYR A 519 24.33 -10.48 21.58
C TYR A 519 23.93 -9.65 20.36
N LYS A 520 24.40 -8.40 20.35
CA LYS A 520 24.35 -7.50 19.20
C LYS A 520 25.75 -6.94 18.97
N ARG A 521 26.24 -7.02 17.73
CA ARG A 521 27.55 -6.51 17.34
C ARG A 521 27.41 -5.60 16.13
N GLY A 522 27.82 -4.35 16.29
CA GLY A 522 28.07 -3.45 15.16
C GLY A 522 29.34 -3.88 14.42
N ILE A 523 29.29 -3.81 13.09
CA ILE A 523 30.38 -4.15 12.17
C ILE A 523 30.86 -2.88 11.49
#